data_AF-K1UH31-F1
#
_entry.id   AF-K1UH31-F1
#
_cell.length_a   1.000
_cell.length_b   1.000
_cell.length_c   1.000
_cell.angle_alpha   90.00
_cell.angle_beta   90.00
_cell.angle_gamma   90.00
#
_symmetry.space_group_name_H-M   'P 1'
#
loop_
_entity.id
_entity.type
_entity.pdbx_description
1 polymer ?
#
loop_
_entity_poly.entity_id
_entity_poly.type
_entity_poly.pdbx_seq_one_letter_code
_entity_poly.pdbx_strand_id
1 'polypeptide(L)'
;EYSLPEGYKGRVDVIVDPEKKTLTFKDNGLGMTADEVEEYINQIAFSGATDFIEKYKDKSNSDQIIGHFGLGFYSAFMVADEVHIDTLSYKDGAKAVHWECDGGTEFSMEDGDKTDVGTTIPCS
;
A
#
# COMPACT_ATOMS: atom_id res chain seq x y z
N GLU A 1 -8.53 16.85 -16.36
CA GLU A 1 -8.57 17.41 -15.00
C GLU A 1 -9.67 16.72 -14.23
N TYR A 2 -9.39 16.20 -13.04
CA TYR A 2 -10.40 15.58 -12.19
C TYR A 2 -11.05 16.65 -11.33
N SER A 3 -12.37 16.79 -11.40
CA SER A 3 -13.13 17.62 -10.48
C SER A 3 -13.61 16.76 -9.32
N LEU A 4 -13.14 17.08 -8.11
CA LEU A 4 -13.63 16.47 -6.89
C LEU A 4 -15.15 16.69 -6.78
N PRO A 5 -15.93 15.67 -6.36
CA PRO A 5 -17.35 15.85 -6.11
C PRO A 5 -17.61 16.99 -5.13
N GLU A 6 -18.72 17.71 -5.31
CA GLU A 6 -19.11 18.78 -4.39
C GLU A 6 -19.32 18.20 -2.98
N GLY A 7 -18.59 18.74 -1.99
CA GLY A 7 -18.61 18.20 -0.62
C GLY A 7 -17.61 17.07 -0.36
N TYR A 8 -16.69 16.77 -1.28
CA TYR A 8 -15.59 15.83 -1.03
C TYR A 8 -14.80 16.22 0.23
N LYS A 9 -14.65 15.24 1.12
CA LYS A 9 -13.78 15.32 2.30
C LYS A 9 -12.81 14.15 2.24
N GLY A 10 -11.54 14.46 1.99
CA GLY A 10 -10.47 13.48 2.10
C GLY A 10 -10.44 12.92 3.52
N ARG A 11 -10.39 11.60 3.64
CA ARG A 11 -10.29 10.88 4.90
C ARG A 11 -9.42 9.65 4.72
N VAL A 12 -8.76 9.27 5.80
CA VAL A 12 -8.09 7.98 5.94
C VAL A 12 -8.66 7.35 7.19
N ASP A 13 -9.24 6.17 7.04
CA ASP A 13 -9.77 5.35 8.10
C ASP A 13 -8.75 4.28 8.47
N VAL A 14 -8.60 4.07 9.78
CA VAL A 14 -7.83 2.95 10.31
C VAL A 14 -8.81 2.02 11.00
N ILE A 15 -9.00 0.84 10.43
CA ILE A 15 -9.96 -0.16 10.89
C ILE A 15 -9.17 -1.29 11.54
N VAL A 16 -9.52 -1.61 12.78
CA VAL A 16 -8.87 -2.70 13.53
C VAL A 16 -9.88 -3.83 13.69
N ASP A 17 -9.51 -5.03 13.24
CA ASP A 17 -10.27 -6.26 13.46
C ASP A 17 -9.45 -7.22 14.35
N PRO A 18 -9.70 -7.24 15.67
CA PRO A 18 -8.98 -8.12 16.59
C PRO A 18 -9.26 -9.61 16.38
N GLU A 19 -10.42 -9.97 15.82
CA GLU A 19 -10.79 -11.38 15.60
C GLU A 19 -10.02 -11.95 14.42
N LYS A 20 -9.92 -11.17 13.33
CA LYS A 20 -9.14 -11.53 12.14
C LYS A 20 -7.66 -11.17 12.25
N LYS A 21 -7.27 -10.45 13.31
CA LYS A 21 -5.94 -9.87 13.54
C LYS A 21 -5.48 -8.98 12.38
N THR A 22 -6.42 -8.25 11.78
CA THR A 22 -6.15 -7.42 10.61
C THR A 22 -6.18 -5.94 11.00
N LEU A 23 -5.23 -5.18 10.49
CA LEU A 23 -5.22 -3.72 10.50
C LEU A 23 -5.44 -3.23 9.06
N THR A 24 -6.50 -2.48 8.82
CA THR A 24 -6.83 -1.99 7.48
C THR A 24 -6.75 -0.48 7.42
N PHE A 25 -5.97 0.03 6.46
CA PHE A 25 -5.93 1.45 6.12
C PHE A 25 -6.78 1.70 4.88
N LYS A 26 -7.81 2.52 4.99
CA LYS A 26 -8.70 2.84 3.87
C LYS A 26 -8.73 4.35 3.62
N ASP A 27 -8.40 4.77 2.42
CA ASP A 27 -8.57 6.15 1.98
C ASP A 27 -9.62 6.27 0.87
N ASN A 28 -10.15 7.47 0.69
CA ASN A 28 -11.03 7.85 -0.40
C ASN A 28 -10.34 8.79 -1.40
N GLY A 29 -9.03 8.67 -1.54
CA GLY A 29 -8.20 9.49 -2.41
C GLY A 29 -8.36 9.12 -3.88
N LEU A 30 -7.29 9.33 -4.65
CA LEU A 30 -7.34 9.16 -6.11
C LEU A 30 -7.32 7.68 -6.56
N GLY A 31 -6.89 6.77 -5.69
CA GLY A 31 -6.57 5.39 -6.06
C GLY A 31 -5.41 5.31 -7.07
N MET A 32 -5.17 4.11 -7.59
CA MET A 32 -4.09 3.82 -8.54
C MET A 32 -4.60 2.93 -9.68
N THR A 33 -4.02 3.08 -10.87
CA THR A 33 -4.15 2.11 -11.97
C THR A 33 -3.14 0.98 -11.83
N ALA A 34 -3.31 -0.12 -12.57
CA ALA A 34 -2.35 -1.24 -12.56
C ALA A 34 -0.92 -0.78 -12.85
N ASP A 35 -0.74 0.09 -13.86
CA ASP A 35 0.57 0.67 -14.20
C ASP A 35 1.18 1.49 -13.05
N GLU A 36 0.34 2.21 -12.29
CA GLU A 36 0.79 3.03 -11.15
C GLU A 36 1.17 2.14 -9.95
N VAL A 37 0.45 1.03 -9.75
CA VAL A 37 0.85 0.00 -8.77
C VAL A 37 2.18 -0.62 -9.16
N GLU A 38 2.38 -0.95 -10.44
CA GLU A 38 3.64 -1.52 -10.92
C GLU A 38 4.82 -0.54 -10.76
N GLU A 39 4.65 0.73 -11.13
CA GLU A 39 5.69 1.74 -11.00
C GLU A 39 6.01 2.08 -9.53
N TYR A 40 4.99 2.37 -8.71
CA TYR A 40 5.19 2.89 -7.36
C TYR A 40 5.36 1.81 -6.29
N ILE A 41 4.62 0.71 -6.38
CA ILE A 41 4.69 -0.39 -5.40
C ILE A 41 5.77 -1.39 -5.81
N ASN A 42 5.75 -1.86 -7.07
CA ASN A 42 6.71 -2.88 -7.47
C ASN A 42 8.10 -2.30 -7.73
N GLN A 43 8.25 -1.27 -8.55
CA GLN A 43 9.59 -0.79 -8.91
C GLN A 43 10.22 0.08 -7.83
N ILE A 44 9.54 1.13 -7.38
CA ILE A 44 10.12 2.10 -6.44
C ILE A 44 10.24 1.51 -5.04
N ALA A 45 9.22 0.78 -4.59
CA ALA A 45 9.22 0.31 -3.21
C ALA A 45 10.10 -0.95 -3.02
N PHE A 46 10.19 -1.93 -3.95
CA PHE A 46 11.16 -3.05 -3.81
C PHE A 46 12.61 -2.60 -3.97
N SER A 47 12.92 -1.70 -4.91
CA SER A 47 14.30 -1.19 -5.08
C SER A 47 14.75 -0.41 -3.85
N GLY A 48 13.87 0.43 -3.28
CA GLY A 48 14.16 1.16 -2.05
C GLY A 48 14.25 0.26 -0.81
N ALA A 49 13.37 -0.74 -0.67
CA ALA A 49 13.34 -1.64 0.48
C ALA A 49 14.54 -2.60 0.50
N THR A 50 14.95 -3.11 -0.66
CA THR A 50 16.14 -3.99 -0.77
C THR A 50 17.40 -3.23 -0.36
N ASP A 51 17.61 -2.04 -0.93
CA ASP A 51 18.74 -1.18 -0.57
C ASP A 51 18.72 -0.77 0.91
N PHE A 52 17.54 -0.58 1.49
CA PHE A 52 17.38 -0.29 2.91
C PHE A 52 17.74 -1.51 3.77
N ILE A 53 17.11 -2.66 3.53
CA ILE A 53 17.40 -3.88 4.30
C ILE A 53 18.89 -4.23 4.22
N GLU A 54 19.53 -4.15 3.06
CA GLU A 54 20.97 -4.39 2.92
C GLU A 54 21.82 -3.39 3.70
N LYS A 55 21.48 -2.10 3.63
CA LYS A 55 22.25 -1.03 4.30
C LYS A 55 22.15 -1.07 5.83
N TYR A 56 21.07 -1.65 6.37
CA TYR A 56 20.81 -1.70 7.81
C TYR A 56 20.96 -3.09 8.44
N LYS A 57 21.10 -4.17 7.65
CA LYS A 57 21.41 -5.54 8.12
C LYS A 57 22.65 -5.62 9.01
N ASP A 58 23.65 -4.77 8.80
CA ASP A 58 24.91 -4.76 9.56
C ASP A 58 24.98 -3.72 10.70
N LYS A 59 23.93 -2.89 10.89
CA LYS A 59 23.94 -1.85 11.93
C LYS A 59 23.06 -2.23 13.11
N SER A 60 23.69 -2.79 14.13
CA SER A 60 23.17 -3.06 15.49
C SER A 60 22.60 -1.84 16.26
N ASN A 61 22.41 -0.68 15.63
CA ASN A 61 21.84 0.50 16.28
C ASN A 61 20.39 0.68 15.86
N SER A 62 19.50 0.20 16.72
CA SER A 62 18.03 0.34 16.70
C SER A 62 17.50 1.77 16.55
N ASP A 63 18.35 2.77 16.70
CA ASP A 63 17.95 4.17 16.89
C ASP A 63 17.80 4.97 15.58
N GLN A 64 18.09 4.38 14.41
CA GLN A 64 18.03 5.08 13.10
C GLN A 64 16.94 4.56 12.14
N ILE A 65 16.06 3.68 12.61
CA ILE A 65 15.02 3.05 11.75
C ILE A 65 13.82 3.99 11.52
N ILE A 66 13.61 4.99 12.38
CA ILE A 66 12.42 5.84 12.33
C ILE A 66 12.65 7.04 11.38
N GLY A 67 11.96 7.04 10.23
CA GLY A 67 11.71 8.29 9.47
C GLY A 67 12.42 8.44 8.11
N HIS A 68 12.89 7.37 7.48
CA HIS A 68 13.33 7.45 6.08
C HIS A 68 12.12 7.43 5.13
N PHE A 69 11.75 8.60 4.62
CA PHE A 69 10.64 8.83 3.68
C PHE A 69 10.84 8.04 2.38
N GLY A 70 9.82 7.27 1.96
CA GLY A 70 9.82 6.43 0.75
C GLY A 70 9.62 4.93 1.01
N LEU A 71 9.71 4.50 2.27
CA LEU A 71 9.63 3.09 2.69
C LEU A 71 8.45 2.80 3.62
N GLY A 72 7.52 3.76 3.77
CA GLY A 72 6.39 3.64 4.68
C GLY A 72 5.48 2.44 4.36
N PHE A 73 5.35 2.09 3.08
CA PHE A 73 4.64 0.88 2.67
C PHE A 73 5.31 -0.39 3.23
N TYR A 74 6.64 -0.49 3.14
CA TYR A 74 7.36 -1.65 3.67
C TYR A 74 7.42 -1.72 5.20
N SER A 75 7.19 -0.60 5.89
CA SER A 75 7.03 -0.65 7.34
C SER A 75 5.81 -1.49 7.77
N ALA A 76 4.84 -1.71 6.88
CA ALA A 76 3.74 -2.65 7.13
C ALA A 76 4.25 -4.09 7.26
N PHE A 77 5.18 -4.54 6.42
CA PHE A 77 5.81 -5.87 6.52
C PHE A 77 6.69 -6.05 7.76
N MET A 78 6.96 -5.01 8.54
CA MET A 78 7.62 -5.18 9.84
C MET A 78 6.67 -5.74 10.92
N VAL A 79 5.36 -5.61 10.71
CA VAL A 79 4.32 -5.94 11.70
C VAL A 79 3.20 -6.83 11.16
N ALA A 80 3.16 -7.04 9.84
CA ALA A 80 2.21 -7.89 9.14
C ALA A 80 2.97 -8.96 8.36
N ASP A 81 2.44 -10.18 8.40
CA ASP A 81 2.90 -11.32 7.61
C ASP A 81 2.45 -11.17 6.14
N GLU A 82 1.30 -10.52 5.91
CA GLU A 82 0.73 -10.34 4.57
C GLU A 82 0.14 -8.93 4.40
N VAL A 83 0.36 -8.32 3.23
CA VAL A 83 -0.16 -7.00 2.88
C VAL A 83 -0.86 -7.07 1.53
N HIS A 84 -2.11 -6.61 1.51
CA HIS A 84 -2.89 -6.46 0.28
C HIS A 84 -3.09 -4.97 -0.05
N ILE A 85 -3.26 -4.67 -1.33
CA ILE A 85 -3.66 -3.35 -1.83
C ILE A 85 -4.84 -3.55 -2.77
N ASP A 86 -6.00 -3.07 -2.34
CA ASP A 86 -7.20 -2.96 -3.16
C ASP A 86 -7.38 -1.50 -3.57
N THR A 87 -7.22 -1.20 -4.85
CA THR A 87 -7.27 0.19 -5.32
C THR A 87 -8.10 0.34 -6.58
N LEU A 88 -8.86 1.44 -6.64
CA LEU A 88 -9.60 1.84 -7.83
C LEU A 88 -9.29 3.29 -8.15
N SER A 89 -8.67 3.52 -9.31
CA SER A 89 -8.35 4.86 -9.79
C SER A 89 -9.61 5.66 -10.11
N TYR A 90 -9.54 6.96 -9.88
CA TYR A 90 -10.59 7.91 -10.28
C TYR A 90 -10.77 8.05 -11.80
N LYS A 91 -9.81 7.56 -12.60
CA LYS A 91 -9.81 7.69 -14.06
C LYS A 91 -11.01 6.95 -14.65
N ASP A 92 -11.67 7.57 -15.63
CA ASP A 92 -12.82 6.97 -16.29
C ASP A 92 -12.45 5.65 -16.97
N GLY A 93 -13.25 4.60 -16.75
CA GLY A 93 -12.97 3.25 -17.25
C GLY A 93 -11.82 2.51 -16.56
N ALA A 94 -11.28 3.04 -15.45
CA ALA A 94 -10.29 2.32 -14.65
C ALA A 94 -10.90 1.02 -14.08
N LYS A 95 -10.06 -0.02 -14.05
CA LYS A 95 -10.36 -1.27 -13.38
C LYS A 95 -9.83 -1.24 -11.96
N ALA A 96 -10.52 -1.93 -11.06
CA ALA A 96 -9.97 -2.20 -9.74
C ALA A 96 -8.75 -3.12 -9.89
N VAL A 97 -7.77 -2.90 -9.02
CA VAL A 97 -6.54 -3.67 -8.95
C VAL A 97 -6.47 -4.27 -7.55
N HIS A 98 -6.23 -5.57 -7.51
CA HIS A 98 -5.83 -6.28 -6.31
C HIS A 98 -4.34 -6.60 -6.44
N TRP A 99 -3.58 -6.28 -5.39
CA TRP A 99 -2.18 -6.65 -5.27
C TRP A 99 -1.96 -7.25 -3.89
N GLU A 100 -1.12 -8.26 -3.79
CA GLU A 100 -0.80 -8.94 -2.53
C GLU A 100 0.67 -9.35 -2.48
N CYS A 101 1.21 -9.38 -1.25
CA CYS A 101 2.57 -9.82 -0.97
C CYS A 101 2.66 -10.33 0.47
N ASP A 102 3.41 -11.40 0.67
CA ASP A 102 3.66 -12.07 1.95
C ASP A 102 4.95 -11.59 2.65
N GLY A 103 5.43 -10.39 2.27
CA GLY A 103 6.71 -9.85 2.74
C GLY A 103 7.94 -10.51 2.12
N GLY A 104 7.75 -11.47 1.20
CA GLY A 104 8.79 -12.07 0.39
C GLY A 104 9.24 -11.21 -0.80
N THR A 105 9.86 -11.87 -1.78
CA THR A 105 10.26 -11.25 -3.06
C THR A 105 9.22 -11.44 -4.17
N GLU A 106 8.17 -12.20 -3.88
CA GLU A 106 7.10 -12.53 -4.82
C GLU A 106 5.85 -11.72 -4.44
N PHE A 107 5.18 -11.17 -5.45
CA PHE A 107 3.91 -10.48 -5.29
C PHE A 107 2.96 -10.98 -6.38
N SER A 108 1.67 -10.84 -6.12
CA SER A 108 0.59 -11.19 -7.03
C SER A 108 -0.20 -9.92 -7.37
N MET A 109 -0.67 -9.83 -8.62
CA MET A 109 -1.46 -8.69 -9.09
C MET A 109 -2.54 -9.18 -10.06
N GLU A 110 -3.78 -8.82 -9.79
CA GLU A 110 -4.94 -9.21 -10.57
C GLU A 110 -6.03 -8.11 -10.63
N ASP A 111 -7.02 -8.31 -11.48
CA ASP A 111 -8.21 -7.44 -11.53
C ASP A 111 -8.99 -7.61 -10.20
N GLY A 112 -9.12 -6.53 -9.43
CA GLY A 112 -9.85 -6.52 -8.17
C GLY A 112 -11.37 -6.34 -8.33
N ASP A 113 -12.09 -6.35 -7.22
CA ASP A 113 -13.56 -6.22 -7.17
C ASP A 113 -14.04 -4.88 -6.56
N LYS A 114 -13.11 -4.01 -6.17
CA LYS A 114 -13.40 -2.71 -5.55
C LYS A 114 -14.27 -1.84 -6.43
N THR A 115 -15.34 -1.28 -5.86
CA THR A 115 -16.31 -0.45 -6.60
C THR A 115 -16.22 1.05 -6.29
N ASP A 116 -15.56 1.42 -5.19
CA ASP A 116 -15.38 2.79 -4.73
C ASP A 116 -13.96 3.29 -5.00
N VAL A 117 -13.82 4.52 -5.49
CA VAL A 117 -12.51 5.15 -5.75
C VAL A 117 -11.72 5.33 -4.44
N GLY A 118 -10.42 5.10 -4.52
CA GLY A 118 -9.49 5.17 -3.39
C GLY A 118 -8.73 3.87 -3.22
N THR A 119 -8.02 3.75 -2.09
CA THR A 119 -7.19 2.59 -1.79
C THR A 119 -7.56 1.99 -0.43
N THR A 120 -7.51 0.67 -0.33
CA THR A 120 -7.70 -0.09 0.91
C THR A 120 -6.52 -1.03 1.05
N ILE A 121 -5.85 -0.99 2.20
CA ILE A 121 -4.63 -1.74 2.49
C ILE A 121 -4.87 -2.57 3.75
N PRO A 122 -5.38 -3.81 3.61
CA PRO A 122 -5.41 -4.80 4.67
C PRO A 122 -3.99 -5.32 4.97
N CYS A 123 -3.61 -5.32 6.24
CA CYS A 123 -2.39 -5.91 6.75
C CYS A 123 -2.75 -6.95 7.82
N SER A 124 -2.27 -8.19 7.68
CA SER A 124 -2.51 -9.31 8.61
C SER A 124 -1.25 -9.96 9.10
#